data_AF-A0ABC9KEL7-F1
#
_entry.id   AF-A0ABC9KEL7-F1
#
_cell.length_a   1.000
_cell.length_b   1.000
_cell.length_c   1.000
_cell.angle_alpha   90.00
_cell.angle_beta   90.00
_cell.angle_gamma   90.00
#
_symmetry.space_group_name_H-M   'P 1'
#
loop_
_entity.id
_entity.type
_entity.pdbx_description
1 polymer ?
#
loop_
_entity_poly.entity_id
_entity_poly.type
_entity_poly.pdbx_seq_one_letter_code
_entity_poly.pdbx_strand_id
1 'polypeptide(L)' 'MAKIYAISDIHGHNNEFIKSLNKIDLSDKQSKLILLGDYIDYGSQSFQVISKIIELEKIYPKQIITLFGNH' A
#
# COMPACT_ATOMS: atom_id res chain seq x y z
N MET A 1 -14.81 6.25 -13.06
CA MET A 1 -14.55 4.93 -13.67
C MET A 1 -13.62 4.22 -12.72
N ALA A 2 -13.97 3.00 -12.32
CA ALA A 2 -13.19 2.23 -11.38
C ALA A 2 -11.78 1.95 -11.95
N LYS A 3 -10.76 2.07 -11.09
CA LYS A 3 -9.36 1.82 -11.43
C LYS A 3 -8.76 0.79 -10.47
N ILE A 4 -7.82 0.00 -10.98
CA ILE A 4 -6.98 -0.85 -10.15
C ILE A 4 -5.58 -0.25 -10.18
N TYR A 5 -5.05 0.04 -9.01
CA TYR A 5 -3.67 0.44 -8.80
C TYR A 5 -2.92 -0.73 -8.17
N ALA A 6 -1.66 -0.89 -8.55
CA ALA A 6 -0.77 -1.88 -7.95
C ALA A 6 0.53 -1.21 -7.55
N ILE A 7 1.00 -1.49 -6.32
CA ILE A 7 2.31 -1.09 -5.83
C ILE A 7 3.08 -2.38 -5.51
N SER A 8 4.24 -2.54 -6.15
CA SER A 8 5.20 -3.60 -5.86
C SER A 8 6.03 -3.26 -4.61
N ASP A 9 7.09 -4.02 -4.40
CA ASP A 9 8.04 -4.00 -3.29
C ASP A 9 8.24 -2.61 -2.68
N ILE A 10 8.14 -2.55 -1.36
CA ILE A 10 8.32 -1.31 -0.58
C ILE A 10 9.59 -1.40 0.27
N HIS A 11 9.91 -2.58 0.81
CA HIS A 11 11.13 -2.85 1.57
C HIS A 11 11.50 -1.76 2.58
N GLY A 12 10.57 -1.38 3.46
CA GLY A 12 10.82 -0.41 4.51
C GLY A 12 11.12 1.02 4.04
N HIS A 13 10.83 1.37 2.78
CA HIS A 13 10.98 2.73 2.23
C HIS A 13 9.66 3.52 2.31
N ASN A 14 9.28 3.91 3.53
CA ASN A 14 7.98 4.53 3.79
C ASN A 14 7.81 5.89 3.09
N ASN A 15 8.88 6.67 2.94
CA ASN A 15 8.78 7.99 2.30
C ASN A 15 8.38 7.86 0.82
N GLU A 16 8.95 6.89 0.12
CA GLU A 16 8.65 6.54 -1.26
C GLU A 16 7.24 5.97 -1.38
N PHE A 17 6.84 5.11 -0.44
CA PHE A 17 5.48 4.58 -0.37
C PHE A 17 4.44 5.71 -0.28
N ILE A 18 4.63 6.68 0.62
CA ILE A 18 3.74 7.84 0.76
C ILE A 18 3.70 8.68 -0.53
N LYS A 19 4.84 8.89 -1.19
CA LYS A 19 4.88 9.60 -2.49
C LYS A 19 4.07 8.86 -3.57
N SER A 20 4.11 7.54 -3.58
CA SER A 20 3.32 6.72 -4.50
C SER A 20 1.82 6.78 -4.19
N LEU A 21 1.44 6.74 -2.91
CA LEU A 21 0.06 6.89 -2.45
C LEU A 21 -0.58 8.21 -2.89
N ASN A 22 0.18 9.31 -2.94
CA ASN A 22 -0.31 10.60 -3.41
C ASN A 22 -0.78 10.62 -4.87
N LYS A 23 -0.43 9.58 -5.67
CA LYS A 23 -0.86 9.44 -7.07
C LYS A 23 -2.12 8.57 -7.22
N ILE A 24 -2.61 8.00 -6.13
CA ILE A 24 -3.72 7.05 -6.14
C ILE A 24 -5.01 7.77 -5.72
N ASP A 25 -6.04 7.64 -6.56
CA ASP A 25 -7.38 8.15 -6.28
C ASP A 25 -8.34 6.98 -6.01
N LEU A 26 -8.81 6.88 -4.76
CA LEU A 26 -9.77 5.88 -4.27
C LEU A 26 -11.16 6.48 -3.97
N SER A 27 -11.47 7.67 -4.49
CA SER A 27 -12.79 8.31 -4.32
C SER A 27 -13.94 7.43 -4.86
N ASP A 28 -13.72 6.77 -5.99
CA ASP A 28 -14.61 5.73 -6.52
C ASP A 28 -14.46 4.44 -5.68
N LYS A 29 -15.55 4.03 -5.00
CA LYS A 29 -15.59 2.89 -4.08
C LYS A 29 -15.32 1.53 -4.73
N GLN A 30 -15.40 1.46 -6.07
CA GLN A 30 -15.04 0.27 -6.82
C GLN A 30 -13.54 0.21 -7.15
N SER A 31 -12.82 1.33 -7.04
CA SER A 31 -11.38 1.35 -7.24
C SER A 31 -10.65 0.60 -6.13
N LYS A 32 -9.55 -0.07 -6.50
CA LYS A 32 -8.74 -0.89 -5.61
C LYS A 32 -7.28 -0.45 -5.63
N LEU A 33 -6.63 -0.53 -4.47
CA LEU A 33 -5.17 -0.56 -4.36
C LEU A 33 -4.74 -1.97 -3.95
N ILE A 34 -3.93 -2.60 -4.79
CA ILE A 34 -3.33 -3.90 -4.52
C ILE A 34 -1.86 -3.69 -4.15
N LEU A 35 -1.48 -4.13 -2.96
CA LEU A 35 -0.11 -4.16 -2.47
C LEU A 35 0.43 -5.56 -2.69
N LEU A 36 1.53 -5.70 -3.44
CA LEU A 36 1.95 -6.99 -4.02
C LEU A 36 2.91 -7.81 -3.14
N GLY A 37 3.18 -7.40 -1.91
CA GLY A 37 4.12 -8.06 -1.00
C GLY A 37 5.39 -7.24 -0.75
N ASP A 38 6.35 -7.84 -0.05
CA ASP A 38 7.71 -7.33 0.18
C ASP A 38 7.72 -5.91 0.77
N TYR A 39 7.02 -5.78 1.90
CA TYR A 39 6.80 -4.50 2.58
C TYR A 39 7.93 -4.09 3.51
N ILE A 40 8.64 -5.10 4.05
CA ILE A 40 9.65 -4.96 5.10
C ILE A 40 11.02 -5.42 4.59
N ASP A 41 12.00 -5.44 5.47
CA ASP A 41 13.43 -5.62 5.18
C ASP A 41 14.09 -4.49 4.39
N TYR A 42 15.43 -4.43 4.46
CA TYR A 42 16.33 -3.45 3.83
C TYR A 42 16.20 -1.99 4.27
N GLY A 43 15.01 -1.40 4.17
CA GLY A 43 14.74 -0.03 4.56
C GLY A 43 14.60 0.15 6.07
N SER A 44 14.91 1.34 6.55
CA SER A 44 14.87 1.67 7.99
C SER A 44 13.47 1.98 8.52
N GLN A 45 12.44 1.97 7.66
CA GLN A 45 11.08 2.41 8.01
C GLN A 45 10.03 1.29 7.89
N SER A 46 10.42 0.01 8.03
CA SER A 46 9.54 -1.16 7.92
C SER A 46 8.30 -1.07 8.83
N PHE A 47 8.47 -0.63 10.08
CA PHE A 47 7.35 -0.45 11.00
C PHE A 47 6.35 0.59 10.49
N GLN A 48 6.83 1.69 9.92
CA GLN A 48 5.99 2.76 9.38
C GLN A 48 5.23 2.30 8.14
N VAL A 49 5.85 1.49 7.28
CA VAL A 49 5.17 0.87 6.13
C VAL A 49 3.99 0.03 6.60
N ILE A 50 4.22 -0.93 7.50
CA ILE A 50 3.15 -1.80 8.02
C ILE A 50 2.07 -0.99 8.74
N SER A 51 2.46 -0.03 9.57
CA SER A 51 1.51 0.86 10.26
C SER A 51 0.64 1.61 9.27
N LYS A 52 1.22 2.09 8.16
CA LYS A 52 0.48 2.81 7.12
C LYS A 52 -0.47 1.89 6.35
N ILE A 53 -0.06 0.66 6.05
CA ILE A 53 -0.92 -0.33 5.39
C ILE A 53 -2.16 -0.62 6.25
N ILE A 54 -1.98 -0.87 7.55
CA ILE A 54 -3.08 -1.11 8.49
C ILE A 54 -4.01 0.11 8.58
N GLU A 55 -3.46 1.33 8.58
CA GLU A 55 -4.25 2.56 8.55
C GLU A 55 -5.10 2.67 7.28
N LEU A 56 -4.52 2.37 6.11
CA LEU A 56 -5.21 2.41 4.83
C LEU A 56 -6.36 1.40 4.77
N GLU A 57 -6.16 0.18 5.26
CA GLU A 57 -7.21 -0.85 5.31
C GLU A 57 -8.41 -0.41 6.17
N LYS A 58 -8.15 0.35 7.25
CA LYS A 58 -9.20 0.93 8.11
C LYS A 58 -9.93 2.08 7.42
N ILE A 59 -9.21 2.97 6.74
CA ILE A 59 -9.79 4.15 6.07
C ILE A 59 -10.58 3.75 4.81
N TYR A 60 -10.08 2.77 4.06
CA TYR A 60 -10.64 2.32 2.78
C TYR A 60 -11.03 0.83 2.82
N PRO A 61 -12.03 0.47 3.65
CA PRO A 61 -12.42 -0.91 3.81
C PRO A 61 -12.83 -1.53 2.47
N LYS A 62 -12.38 -2.76 2.22
CA LYS A 62 -12.58 -3.51 0.97
C LYS A 62 -11.91 -2.92 -0.27
N GLN A 63 -11.28 -1.76 -0.23
CA GLN A 63 -10.57 -1.17 -1.38
C GLN A 63 -9.07 -1.47 -1.37
N ILE A 64 -8.49 -1.75 -0.20
CA ILE A 64 -7.10 -2.17 -0.06
C ILE A 64 -7.05 -3.71 -0.06
N ILE A 65 -6.17 -4.27 -0.89
CA ILE A 65 -5.88 -5.70 -0.95
C ILE A 65 -4.38 -5.86 -0.72
N THR A 66 -4.01 -6.58 0.34
CA THR A 66 -2.62 -6.85 0.72
C THR A 66 -2.28 -8.30 0.41
N LEU A 67 -1.26 -8.51 -0.41
CA LEU A 67 -0.74 -9.85 -0.72
C LEU A 67 0.47 -10.16 0.15
N PHE A 68 0.75 -11.44 0.33
CA PHE A 68 1.95 -11.90 1.04
C PHE A 68 3.13 -11.93 0.07
N GLY A 69 4.24 -11.33 0.47
CA GLY A 69 5.52 -11.39 -0.24
C GLY A 69 6.41 -12.52 0.28
N ASN A 70 7.61 -12.70 -0.28
CA ASN A 70 8.58 -13.64 0.26
C ASN A 70 9.46 -13.04 1.36
N HIS A 71 9.35 -11.73 1.60
CA HIS A 71 9.94 -10.99 2.73
C HIS A 71 8.91 -10.64 3.81
#